data_AF-A0A158SQ64-F1
#
_entry.id   AF-A0A158SQ64-F1
#
_cell.length_a   1.000
_cell.length_b   1.000
_cell.length_c   1.000
_cell.angle_alpha   90.00
_cell.angle_beta   90.00
_cell.angle_gamma   90.00
#
_symmetry.space_group_name_H-M   'P 1'
#
loop_
_entity.id
_entity.type
_entity.pdbx_description
1 polymer ?
#
loop_
_entity_poly.entity_id
_entity_poly.type
_entity_poly.pdbx_seq_one_letter_code
_entity_poly.pdbx_strand_id
1 'polypeptide(L)'
;MLVDYPARRRLKLIGHASRIALSEDPETVLALMPEGYSAAPEGAFVIDVVAFDWNCPRHITPRWTAQDIANMQRSGEWPQI
;
A
#
# COMPACT_ATOMS: atom_id res chain seq x y z
N MET A 1 -3.52 -3.60 -1.45
CA MET A 1 -4.74 -2.77 -1.39
C MET A 1 -4.38 -1.49 -0.65
N LEU A 2 -4.68 -0.31 -1.21
CA LEU A 2 -4.30 0.98 -0.64
C LEU A 2 -5.32 1.40 0.41
N VAL A 3 -5.09 0.99 1.67
CA VAL A 3 -6.03 1.18 2.78
C VAL A 3 -5.30 1.79 3.97
N ASP A 4 -5.80 2.93 4.44
CA ASP A 4 -5.52 3.46 5.76
C ASP A 4 -6.50 2.79 6.74
N TYR A 5 -6.03 1.73 7.40
CA TYR A 5 -6.85 0.94 8.30
C TYR A 5 -7.30 1.73 9.54
N PRO A 6 -6.43 2.47 10.26
CA PRO A 6 -6.87 3.30 11.40
C PRO A 6 -7.93 4.33 11.02
N ALA A 7 -7.74 5.09 9.94
CA ALA A 7 -8.70 6.11 9.53
C ALA A 7 -9.90 5.54 8.75
N ARG A 8 -9.92 4.23 8.48
CA ARG A 8 -10.93 3.55 7.65
C ARG A 8 -11.09 4.21 6.28
N ARG A 9 -10.00 4.55 5.60
CA ARG A 9 -10.07 5.17 4.27
C ARG A 9 -9.40 4.29 3.23
N ARG A 10 -9.99 4.22 2.04
CA ARG A 10 -9.42 3.49 0.91
C ARG A 10 -9.14 4.43 -0.24
N LEU A 11 -7.92 4.38 -0.76
CA LEU A 11 -7.56 5.06 -1.98
C LEU A 11 -7.91 4.15 -3.16
N LYS A 12 -8.76 4.66 -4.05
CA LYS A 12 -9.00 4.08 -5.37
C LYS A 12 -8.11 4.83 -6.36
N LEU A 13 -7.34 4.09 -7.15
CA LEU A 13 -6.58 4.61 -8.29
C LEU A 13 -7.22 4.12 -9.57
N ILE A 14 -7.33 5.01 -10.54
CA ILE A 14 -7.79 4.71 -11.90
C ILE A 14 -6.67 5.17 -12.83
N GLY A 15 -6.26 4.30 -13.75
CA GLY A 15 -5.11 4.56 -14.62
C GLY A 15 -4.95 3.50 -15.71
N HIS A 16 -4.01 3.74 -16.60
CA HIS A 16 -3.60 2.77 -17.61
C HIS A 16 -2.41 1.98 -17.09
N ALA A 17 -2.51 0.65 -17.08
CA ALA A 17 -1.43 -0.21 -16.65
C ALA A 17 -0.65 -0.73 -17.86
N SER A 18 0.66 -0.62 -17.82
CA SER A 18 1.59 -1.29 -18.73
C SER A 18 2.49 -2.23 -17.92
N ARG A 19 2.96 -3.30 -18.56
CA ARG A 19 3.91 -4.25 -17.97
C ARG A 19 5.28 -4.03 -18.58
N ILE A 20 6.30 -4.07 -17.75
CA ILE A 20 7.72 -4.10 -18.12
C ILE A 20 8.25 -5.46 -17.70
N ALA A 21 8.68 -6.30 -18.63
CA ALA A 21 9.32 -7.57 -18.29
C ALA A 21 10.74 -7.34 -17.76
N LEU A 22 11.22 -8.24 -16.89
CA LEU A 22 12.60 -8.19 -16.38
C LEU A 22 13.64 -8.16 -17.52
N SER A 23 13.38 -8.85 -18.64
CA SER A 23 14.27 -8.89 -19.80
C SER A 23 14.33 -7.58 -20.59
N GLU A 24 13.32 -6.73 -20.47
CA GLU A 24 13.21 -5.46 -21.23
C GLU A 24 13.92 -4.33 -20.49
N ASP A 25 13.71 -4.22 -19.18
CA ASP A 25 14.35 -3.22 -18.33
C ASP A 25 14.64 -3.82 -16.93
N PRO A 26 15.81 -4.47 -16.77
CA PRO A 26 16.20 -5.06 -15.50
C PRO A 26 16.38 -4.02 -14.39
N GLU A 27 16.82 -2.80 -14.72
CA GLU A 27 17.12 -1.77 -13.73
C GLU A 27 15.83 -1.32 -13.02
N THR A 28 14.80 -0.96 -13.79
CA THR A 28 13.50 -0.56 -13.24
C THR A 28 12.87 -1.68 -12.42
N VAL A 29 12.93 -2.92 -12.90
CA VAL A 29 12.30 -4.05 -12.20
C VAL A 29 13.04 -4.39 -10.90
N LEU A 30 14.37 -4.39 -10.90
CA LEU A 30 15.17 -4.71 -9.71
C LEU A 30 15.14 -3.58 -8.67
N ALA A 31 14.96 -2.32 -9.08
CA ALA A 31 14.79 -1.21 -8.15
C ALA A 31 13.53 -1.31 -7.28
N LEU A 32 12.52 -2.08 -7.71
CA LEU A 32 11.29 -2.34 -6.94
C LEU A 32 11.40 -3.53 -5.99
N MET A 33 12.50 -4.28 -6.04
CA MET A 33 12.71 -5.43 -5.18
C MET A 33 13.17 -5.00 -3.79
N PRO A 34 12.54 -5.52 -2.70
CA PRO A 34 13.04 -5.27 -1.36
C PRO A 34 14.44 -5.86 -1.18
N GLU A 35 15.30 -5.15 -0.45
CA GLU A 35 16.64 -5.65 -0.12
C GLU A 35 16.57 -6.98 0.62
N GLY A 36 17.42 -7.94 0.21
CA GLY A 36 17.49 -9.27 0.82
C GLY A 36 16.31 -10.20 0.52
N TYR A 37 15.40 -9.81 -0.39
CA TYR A 37 14.29 -10.68 -0.78
C TYR A 37 14.70 -11.69 -1.85
N SER A 38 14.52 -12.99 -1.57
CA SER A 38 15.03 -14.08 -2.41
C SER A 38 14.19 -14.42 -3.64
N ALA A 39 13.02 -13.80 -3.80
CA ALA A 39 12.15 -14.06 -4.94
C ALA A 39 12.76 -13.51 -6.24
N ALA A 40 12.61 -14.25 -7.34
CA ALA A 40 12.97 -13.77 -8.66
C ALA A 40 11.78 -12.98 -9.25
N PRO A 41 11.93 -11.68 -9.58
CA PRO A 41 10.86 -10.92 -10.20
C PRO A 41 10.69 -11.33 -11.67
N GLU A 42 9.45 -11.32 -12.15
CA GLU A 42 9.14 -11.54 -13.58
C GLU A 42 9.02 -10.23 -14.38
N GLY A 43 8.75 -9.12 -13.68
CA GLY A 43 8.52 -7.81 -14.27
C GLY A 43 7.83 -6.84 -13.30
N ALA A 44 7.59 -5.64 -13.79
CA ALA A 44 6.92 -4.56 -13.07
C ALA A 44 5.64 -4.14 -13.81
N PHE A 45 4.68 -3.59 -13.06
CA PHE A 45 3.57 -2.85 -13.63
C PHE A 45 3.78 -1.36 -13.39
N VAL A 46 3.71 -0.58 -14.47
CA VAL A 46 3.68 0.89 -14.42
C VAL A 46 2.25 1.33 -14.67
N ILE A 47 1.72 2.16 -13.78
CA ILE A 47 0.35 2.64 -13.86
C ILE A 47 0.37 4.15 -14.07
N ASP A 48 -0.04 4.60 -15.23
CA ASP A 48 -0.29 6.01 -15.53
C ASP A 48 -1.62 6.41 -14.89
N VAL A 49 -1.55 7.04 -13.72
CA VAL A 49 -2.73 7.41 -12.93
C VAL A 49 -3.46 8.58 -13.61
N VAL A 50 -4.74 8.39 -13.93
CA VAL A 50 -5.60 9.42 -14.54
C VAL A 50 -6.63 9.99 -13.57
N ALA A 51 -6.96 9.26 -12.50
CA ALA A 51 -7.84 9.75 -11.44
C ALA A 51 -7.59 9.00 -10.13
N PHE A 52 -7.98 9.62 -9.01
CA PHE A 52 -8.02 8.98 -7.71
C PHE A 52 -9.22 9.45 -6.89
N ASP A 53 -9.66 8.60 -5.96
CA ASP A 53 -10.76 8.90 -5.05
C ASP A 53 -10.53 8.26 -3.67
N TRP A 54 -10.80 9.03 -2.62
CA TRP A 54 -10.80 8.53 -1.24
C TRP A 54 -12.23 8.14 -0.86
N ASN A 55 -12.56 6.86 -0.96
CA ASN A 55 -13.94 6.40 -0.80
C ASN A 55 -14.24 5.76 0.57
N CYS A 56 -15.54 5.74 0.87
CA CYS A 56 -16.29 5.39 2.08
C CYS A 56 -15.67 4.35 3.05
N PRO A 57 -15.77 4.59 4.39
CA PRO A 57 -15.20 3.72 5.43
C PRO A 57 -15.95 2.42 5.69
N ARG A 58 -17.12 2.21 5.06
CA ARG A 58 -17.98 1.06 5.38
C ARG A 58 -17.23 -0.24 5.11
N HIS A 59 -17.33 -1.18 6.05
CA HIS A 59 -16.67 -2.50 6.00
C HIS A 59 -15.14 -2.49 6.07
N ILE A 60 -14.51 -1.41 6.54
CA ILE A 60 -13.07 -1.41 6.88
C ILE A 60 -12.93 -1.57 8.39
N THR A 61 -12.55 -2.77 8.84
CA THR A 61 -12.19 -3.02 10.24
C THR A 61 -10.89 -2.26 10.56
N PRO A 62 -10.89 -1.39 11.59
CA PRO A 62 -9.66 -0.76 12.04
C PRO A 62 -8.57 -1.78 12.39
N ARG A 63 -7.32 -1.46 12.05
CA ARG A 63 -6.14 -2.25 12.39
C ARG A 63 -5.04 -1.30 12.81
N TRP A 64 -4.30 -1.69 13.83
CA TRP A 64 -3.21 -0.92 14.40
C TRP A 64 -1.97 -1.79 14.47
N THR A 65 -0.81 -1.16 14.25
CA THR A 65 0.47 -1.82 14.48
C THR A 65 0.74 -1.90 16.00
N ALA A 66 1.70 -2.73 16.40
CA ALA A 66 2.14 -2.80 17.80
C ALA A 66 2.64 -1.43 18.30
N GLN A 67 3.30 -0.66 17.42
CA GLN A 67 3.78 0.69 17.73
C GLN A 67 2.62 1.68 17.94
N ASP A 68 1.57 1.60 17.12
CA ASP A 68 0.37 2.43 17.30
C ASP A 68 -0.26 2.19 18.68
N ILE A 69 -0.39 0.92 19.10
CA ILE A 69 -0.92 0.55 20.42
C ILE A 69 -0.03 1.10 21.54
N ALA A 70 1.29 0.97 21.42
CA ALA A 70 2.22 1.53 22.41
C ALA A 70 2.12 3.06 22.50
N ASN A 71 1.85 3.75 21.38
CA ASN A 71 1.64 5.20 21.36
C ASN A 71 0.34 5.58 22.09
N MET A 72 -0.77 4.89 21.81
CA MET A 72 -2.06 5.10 22.46
C MET A 72 -2.01 4.86 23.97
N GLN A 73 -1.27 3.84 24.41
CA GLN A 73 -1.05 3.58 25.84
C GLN A 73 -0.29 4.71 26.53
N ARG A 74 0.68 5.33 25.84
CA ARG A 74 1.45 6.47 26.37
C ARG A 74 0.65 7.76 26.40
N SER A 75 -0.23 7.99 25.42
CA SER A 75 -1.09 9.18 25.39
C SER A 75 -2.35 9.05 26.24
N GLY A 76 -2.75 7.82 26.60
CA GLY A 76 -4.01 7.54 27.29
C GLY A 76 -5.24 7.59 26.39
N GLU A 77 -5.05 7.73 25.07
CA GLU A 77 -6.13 7.86 24.09
C GLU A 77 -6.48 6.48 23.52
N TRP A 78 -7.53 5.87 24.05
CA TRP A 78 -8.04 4.60 23.55
C TRP A 78 -9.08 4.82 22.44
N PRO A 79 -9.00 4.08 21.31
CA PRO A 79 -9.95 4.20 20.22
C PRO A 79 -11.33 3.71 20.66
N GLN A 80 -12.36 4.53 20.43
CA GLN A 80 -13.75 4.15 20.61
C GLN A 80 -14.14 3.19 19.47
N ILE A 81 -14.44 1.93 19.81
CA ILE A 81 -14.88 0.87 18.88
C ILE A 81 -16.34 1.02 18.49
#